data_AF-A0A354T7E2-F1
#
_entry.id   AF-A0A354T7E2-F1
#
_cell.length_a   1.000
_cell.length_b   1.000
_cell.length_c   1.000
_cell.angle_alpha   90.00
_cell.angle_beta   90.00
_cell.angle_gamma   90.00
#
_symmetry.space_group_name_H-M   'P 1'
#
loop_
_entity.id
_entity.type
_entity.pdbx_description
1 polymer ?
#
loop_
_entity_poly.entity_id
_entity_poly.type
_entity_poly.pdbx_seq_one_letter_code
_entity_poly.pdbx_strand_id
1 'polypeptide(L)' 'MPMKLPKGVTPRKFARALQEWREKKAFSQRDAAEFLGISKRTLENWEQERATPRGYAVVALLQLITQPRGPATSTHRQKR' A
#
# COMPACT_ATOMS: atom_id res chain seq x y z
N MET A 1 9.51 7.71 -20.55
CA MET A 1 9.23 8.88 -19.69
C MET A 1 9.14 8.44 -18.23
N PRO A 2 10.02 8.87 -17.31
CA PRO A 2 9.91 8.49 -15.90
C PRO A 2 8.93 9.44 -15.20
N MET A 3 7.66 9.06 -15.12
CA MET A 3 6.72 9.79 -14.26
C MET A 3 7.01 9.43 -12.80
N LYS A 4 7.37 10.46 -12.04
CA LYS A 4 7.85 10.45 -10.66
C LYS A 4 6.68 10.34 -9.67
N LEU A 5 6.97 9.81 -8.48
CA LEU A 5 6.13 9.95 -7.28
C LEU A 5 5.66 11.40 -7.11
N PRO A 6 4.48 11.64 -6.48
CA PRO A 6 4.02 12.99 -6.15
C PRO A 6 5.12 13.79 -5.44
N LYS A 7 5.21 15.10 -5.73
CA LYS A 7 6.23 15.98 -5.13
C LYS A 7 6.19 15.85 -3.59
N GLY A 8 7.29 15.40 -3.00
CA GLY A 8 7.43 15.20 -1.55
C GLY A 8 7.39 13.75 -1.06
N VAL A 9 7.08 12.76 -1.92
CA VAL A 9 7.19 11.33 -1.56
C VAL A 9 8.44 10.73 -2.19
N THR A 10 9.40 10.34 -1.35
CA THR A 10 10.61 9.63 -1.79
C THR A 10 10.35 8.13 -1.91
N PRO A 11 11.08 7.40 -2.78
CA PRO A 11 10.97 5.93 -2.88
C PRO A 11 11.12 5.24 -1.52
N ARG A 12 12.10 5.66 -0.73
CA ARG A 12 12.32 5.21 0.65
C ARG A 12 11.11 5.40 1.57
N LYS A 13 10.50 6.59 1.55
CA LYS A 13 9.33 6.89 2.38
C LYS A 13 8.13 6.04 1.97
N PHE A 14 7.97 5.80 0.66
CA PHE A 14 6.94 4.90 0.14
C PHE A 14 7.17 3.45 0.55
N ALA A 15 8.39 2.93 0.34
CA ALA A 15 8.77 1.55 0.69
C ALA A 15 8.53 1.27 2.18
N ARG A 16 8.95 2.20 3.04
CA ARG A 16 8.72 2.10 4.48
C ARG A 16 7.23 2.12 4.83
N ALA A 17 6.45 3.03 4.26
CA ALA A 17 5.01 3.09 4.53
C ALA A 17 4.28 1.82 4.08
N LEU A 18 4.73 1.21 2.97
CA LEU A 18 4.19 -0.06 2.48
C LEU A 18 4.50 -1.22 3.43
N GLN A 19 5.74 -1.30 3.93
CA GLN A 19 6.14 -2.30 4.93
C GLN A 19 5.34 -2.14 6.24
N GLU A 20 5.25 -0.90 6.76
CA GLU A 20 4.51 -0.60 7.99
C GLU A 20 3.01 -0.94 7.87
N TRP A 21 2.41 -0.67 6.71
CA TRP A 21 1.02 -1.07 6.44
C TRP A 21 0.85 -2.59 6.45
N ARG A 22 1.77 -3.31 5.79
CA ARG A 22 1.77 -4.77 5.72
C ARG A 22 1.89 -5.38 7.12
N GLU A 23 2.81 -4.87 7.94
CA GLU A 23 3.02 -5.30 9.32
C GLU A 23 1.80 -5.02 10.20
N LYS A 24 1.19 -3.83 10.11
CA LYS A 24 -0.05 -3.48 10.82
C LYS A 24 -1.22 -4.40 10.48
N LYS A 25 -1.23 -4.95 9.28
CA LYS A 25 -2.24 -5.91 8.80
C LYS A 25 -1.85 -7.37 9.05
N ALA A 26 -0.66 -7.63 9.62
CA ALA A 26 -0.08 -8.96 9.78
C ALA A 26 0.00 -9.75 8.45
N PHE A 27 0.19 -9.05 7.34
CA PHE A 27 0.27 -9.66 6.01
C PHE A 27 1.69 -10.13 5.71
N SER A 28 1.81 -11.30 5.08
CA SER A 28 3.02 -11.66 4.36
C SER A 28 3.14 -10.83 3.07
N GLN A 29 4.30 -10.85 2.41
CA GLN A 29 4.43 -10.23 1.09
C GLN A 29 3.47 -10.84 0.05
N ARG A 30 3.09 -12.12 0.18
CA ARG A 30 2.13 -12.75 -0.72
C ARG A 30 0.72 -12.23 -0.45
N ASP A 31 0.30 -12.20 0.81
CA ASP A 31 -1.05 -11.74 1.20
C ASP A 31 -1.25 -10.27 0.82
N ALA A 32 -0.23 -9.43 1.06
CA ALA A 32 -0.25 -8.04 0.66
C ALA A 32 -0.32 -7.87 -0.87
N ALA A 33 0.43 -8.67 -1.63
CA ALA A 33 0.40 -8.60 -3.08
C ALA A 33 -0.95 -9.07 -3.65
N GLU A 34 -1.51 -10.14 -3.10
CA GLU A 34 -2.84 -10.64 -3.45
C GLU A 34 -3.94 -9.63 -3.13
N PHE A 35 -3.89 -9.03 -1.93
CA PHE A 35 -4.81 -7.98 -1.51
C PHE A 35 -4.77 -6.76 -2.46
N LEU A 36 -3.58 -6.42 -2.96
CA LEU A 36 -3.37 -5.30 -3.88
C LEU A 36 -3.58 -5.67 -5.36
N GLY A 37 -3.83 -6.95 -5.67
CA GLY A 37 -3.98 -7.42 -7.05
C GLY A 37 -2.69 -7.30 -7.89
N ILE A 38 -1.51 -7.38 -7.26
CA ILE A 38 -0.21 -7.29 -7.92
C ILE A 38 0.61 -8.58 -7.71
N SER A 39 1.69 -8.73 -8.46
CA SER A 39 2.62 -9.83 -8.22
C SER A 39 3.43 -9.61 -6.93
N LYS A 40 3.75 -10.70 -6.21
CA LYS A 40 4.69 -10.66 -5.06
C LYS A 40 6.01 -9.97 -5.43
N ARG A 41 6.52 -10.23 -6.64
CA ARG A 41 7.76 -9.64 -7.15
C ARG A 41 7.66 -8.12 -7.31
N THR A 42 6.49 -7.62 -7.72
CA THR A 42 6.21 -6.18 -7.79
C THR A 42 6.24 -5.55 -6.41
N LEU A 43 5.55 -6.15 -5.44
CA LEU A 43 5.54 -5.70 -4.04
C LEU A 43 6.97 -5.67 -3.46
N GLU A 44 7.73 -6.75 -3.65
CA GLU A 44 9.11 -6.86 -3.17
C GLU A 44 10.01 -5.78 -3.78
N ASN A 45 9.91 -5.55 -5.09
CA ASN A 45 10.69 -4.48 -5.76
C ASN A 45 10.37 -3.10 -5.20
N TRP A 46 9.13 -2.87 -4.80
CA TRP A 46 8.71 -1.61 -4.17
C TRP A 46 9.23 -1.49 -2.74
N GLU A 47 9.12 -2.53 -1.94
CA GLU A 47 9.64 -2.56 -0.56
C GLU A 47 11.17 -2.45 -0.51
N GLN A 48 11.88 -2.93 -1.53
CA GLN A 48 13.34 -2.84 -1.65
C GLN A 48 13.83 -1.57 -2.37
N GLU A 49 12.94 -0.63 -2.69
CA GLU A 49 13.24 0.61 -3.43
C GLU A 49 13.82 0.39 -4.84
N ARG A 50 13.81 -0.85 -5.35
CA ARG A 50 14.31 -1.22 -6.68
C ARG A 50 13.40 -0.74 -7.81
N ALA A 51 12.13 -0.49 -7.49
CA ALA A 51 11.18 0.13 -8.39
C ALA A 51 10.19 0.99 -7.61
N THR A 52 9.57 1.96 -8.29
CA THR A 52 8.42 2.70 -7.76
C THR A 52 7.17 2.32 -8.55
N PRO A 53 5.99 2.32 -7.91
CA PRO A 53 4.72 2.20 -8.64
C PRO A 53 4.62 3.29 -9.72
N ARG A 54 3.86 3.00 -10.78
CA ARG A 54 3.65 3.89 -11.93
C ARG A 54 2.16 4.15 -12.13
N GLY A 55 1.81 5.32 -12.68
CA GLY A 55 0.43 5.67 -13.05
C GLY A 55 -0.55 5.74 -11.85
N TYR A 56 -1.83 5.46 -12.11
CA TYR A 56 -2.91 5.56 -11.11
C TYR A 56 -2.74 4.67 -9.88
N ALA A 57 -1.95 3.58 -9.99
CA ALA A 57 -1.65 2.69 -8.88
C ALA A 57 -0.91 3.41 -7.72
N VAL A 58 -0.07 4.41 -8.04
CA VAL A 58 0.66 5.22 -7.05
C VAL A 58 -0.31 5.98 -6.13
N VAL A 59 -1.34 6.61 -6.72
CA VAL A 59 -2.28 7.47 -6.00
C VAL A 59 -3.23 6.62 -5.15
N ALA A 60 -3.75 5.52 -5.70
CA ALA A 60 -4.62 4.61 -4.97
C ALA A 60 -3.89 3.95 -3.79
N LEU A 61 -2.65 3.51 -4.00
CA LEU A 61 -1.82 2.96 -2.93
C LEU A 61 -1.57 4.02 -1.87
N LEU A 62 -1.05 5.21 -2.24
CA LEU A 62 -0.78 6.29 -1.28
C LEU A 62 -2.02 6.65 -0.46
N GLN A 63 -3.20 6.73 -1.06
CA GLN A 63 -4.45 6.98 -0.33
C GLN A 63 -4.77 5.85 0.66
N LEU A 64 -4.55 4.59 0.28
CA LEU A 64 -4.80 3.42 1.13
C LEU A 64 -3.81 3.30 2.29
N ILE A 65 -2.51 3.55 2.05
CA ILE A 65 -1.47 3.46 3.09
C ILE A 65 -1.38 4.70 3.99
N THR A 66 -1.85 5.87 3.54
CA THR A 66 -1.76 7.12 4.32
C THR A 66 -3.01 7.43 5.14
N GLN A 67 -4.17 6.82 4.85
CA GLN A 67 -5.40 7.04 5.62
C GLN A 67 -5.22 6.60 7.09
N PRO A 68 -5.18 7.54 8.06
CA PRO A 68 -5.30 7.19 9.47
C PRO A 68 -6.78 6.96 9.75
N ARG A 69 -7.23 5.70 9.73
CA ARG A 69 -8.58 5.25 10.14
C ARG A 69 -9.72 6.26 9.87
N GLY A 70 -10.50 6.04 8.81
CA GLY A 70 -11.94 6.33 8.91
C GLY A 70 -12.54 5.47 10.04
N PRO A 71 -13.49 5.96 10.85
CA PRO A 71 -13.82 5.39 12.14
C PRO A 71 -14.26 3.94 12.03
N ALA A 72 -13.75 3.11 12.96
CA ALA A 72 -14.25 1.78 13.22
C ALA A 72 -15.68 1.85 13.78
N THR A 73 -16.66 2.15 12.92
CA THR A 73 -18.08 1.97 13.19
C THR A 73 -18.80 1.68 11.89
N SER A 74 -18.77 0.42 11.46
CA SER A 74 -20.00 -0.18 10.96
C SER A 74 -20.17 -1.48 11.72
N THR A 75 -20.81 -1.32 12.88
CA THR A 75 -21.46 -2.39 13.63
C THR A 75 -22.29 -3.20 12.66
N HIS A 76 -21.82 -4.40 12.30
CA HIS A 76 -22.67 -5.44 11.74
C HIS A 76 -23.63 -5.88 12.85
N ARG A 77 -24.70 -5.11 13.03
CA ARG A 77 -25.87 -5.52 13.81
C ARG A 77 -26.73 -6.38 12.91
N GLN A 78 -26.30 -7.62 12.69
CA GLN A 78 -27.26 -8.66 12.38
C GLN A 78 -28.06 -8.93 13.65
N LYS A 79 -29.31 -8.49 13.67
CA LYS A 79 -30.34 -9.03 14.55
C LYS A 79 -31.51 -9.50 13.69
N ARG A 80 -31.62 -10.84 13.67
CA ARG A 80 -32.79 -11.71 13.69
C ARG A 80 -33.88 -11.48 12.65
#